data_AF-A0A7X7G2Y1-F1
#
_entry.id   AF-A0A7X7G2Y1-F1
#
_cell.length_a   1.000
_cell.length_b   1.000
_cell.length_c   1.000
_cell.angle_alpha   90.00
_cell.angle_beta   90.00
_cell.angle_gamma   90.00
#
_symmetry.space_group_name_H-M   'P 1'
#
loop_
_entity.id
_entity.type
_entity.pdbx_description
1 polymer ?
#
loop_
_entity_poly.entity_id
_entity_poly.type
_entity_poly.pdbx_seq_one_letter_code
_entity_poly.pdbx_strand_id
1 'polypeptide(L)'
;MSKAAVKQAERSPGFEASLERLEALVKEMEGGQLSLEKMMAHFEEGMRLVRVCSARLNEVEQKIEQLVKKGEAMAAEPFDPGSLPGDAAASEVRDGDARGPM
;
A
#
# COMPACT_ATOMS: atom_id res chain seq x y z
N MET A 1 -9.61 19.23 -8.59
CA MET A 1 -9.23 20.07 -7.42
C MET A 1 -8.00 19.49 -6.70
N SER A 2 -6.89 19.19 -7.40
CA SER A 2 -5.90 18.21 -6.90
C SER A 2 -4.55 18.78 -6.45
N LYS A 3 -4.40 20.10 -6.30
CA LYS A 3 -3.09 20.73 -6.03
C LYS A 3 -2.82 21.06 -4.56
N ALA A 4 -3.77 20.80 -3.66
CA ALA A 4 -3.68 21.22 -2.25
C ALA A 4 -3.15 20.11 -1.30
N ALA A 5 -3.36 18.82 -1.61
CA ALA A 5 -2.97 17.73 -0.71
C ALA A 5 -1.45 17.47 -0.69
N VAL A 6 -0.76 17.70 -1.81
CA VAL A 6 0.69 17.47 -1.91
C VAL A 6 1.50 18.52 -1.13
N LYS A 7 0.96 19.72 -0.91
CA LYS A 7 1.69 20.84 -0.28
C LYS A 7 1.78 20.75 1.26
N GLN A 8 1.00 19.87 1.91
CA GLN A 8 1.01 19.76 3.37
C GLN A 8 1.93 18.65 3.91
N ALA A 9 2.31 17.67 3.09
CA ALA A 9 3.29 16.64 3.46
C ALA A 9 4.70 17.21 3.72
N GLU A 10 4.98 18.41 3.20
CA GLU A 10 6.25 19.13 3.31
C GLU A 10 6.40 19.98 4.60
N ARG A 11 5.34 20.10 5.41
CA ARG A 11 5.33 20.98 6.62
C ARG A 11 5.54 20.26 7.94
N SER A 12 5.63 18.93 7.93
CA SER A 12 6.12 18.15 9.06
C SER A 12 7.57 17.78 8.76
N PRO A 13 8.49 17.75 9.75
CA PRO A 13 9.79 17.14 9.51
C PRO A 13 9.54 15.73 8.96
N GLY A 14 10.09 15.46 7.78
CA GLY A 14 9.97 14.15 7.15
C GLY A 14 10.50 13.04 8.06
N PHE A 15 10.24 11.79 7.70
CA PHE A 15 10.78 10.63 8.42
C PHE A 15 12.29 10.76 8.63
N GLU A 16 13.03 11.03 7.55
CA GLU A 16 14.49 11.20 7.57
C GLU A 16 14.95 12.30 8.53
N ALA A 17 14.33 13.49 8.45
CA ALA A 17 14.68 14.61 9.32
C ALA A 17 14.36 14.33 10.80
N SER A 18 13.29 13.59 11.06
CA SER A 18 12.92 13.20 12.42
C SER A 18 13.86 12.13 12.99
N LEU A 19 14.32 11.21 12.14
CA LEU A 19 15.30 10.19 12.48
C LEU A 19 16.68 10.81 12.77
N GLU A 20 17.16 11.69 11.89
CA GLU A 20 18.43 12.40 12.07
C GLU A 20 18.45 13.21 13.36
N ARG A 21 17.34 13.91 13.68
CA ARG A 21 17.22 14.64 14.93
C ARG A 21 17.22 13.72 16.15
N LEU A 22 16.58 12.55 16.06
CA LEU A 22 16.56 11.57 17.15
C LEU A 22 17.96 11.02 17.42
N GLU A 23 18.72 10.68 16.37
CA GLU A 23 20.10 10.23 16.48
C GLU A 23 20.99 11.29 17.13
N ALA A 24 20.84 12.55 16.74
CA ALA A 24 21.55 13.67 17.35
C ALA A 24 21.24 13.81 18.84
N LEU A 25 19.96 13.71 19.23
CA LEU A 25 19.56 13.75 20.64
C LEU A 25 20.16 12.61 21.45
N VAL A 26 20.13 11.37 20.94
CA VAL A 26 20.71 10.22 21.63
C VAL A 26 22.21 10.44 21.84
N LYS A 27 22.92 10.91 20.82
CA LYS A 27 24.36 11.22 20.91
C LYS A 27 24.65 12.31 21.94
N GLU A 28 23.82 13.34 22.01
CA GLU A 28 23.91 14.40 23.04
C GLU A 28 23.68 13.81 24.44
N MET A 29 22.69 12.93 24.60
CA MET A 29 22.34 12.25 25.85
C MET A 29 23.44 11.30 26.36
N GLU A 30 24.08 10.56 25.45
CA GLU A 30 25.20 9.66 25.75
C GLU A 30 26.48 10.41 26.16
N GLY A 31 26.61 11.68 25.78
CA GLY A 31 27.76 12.52 26.11
C GLY A 31 27.92 12.84 27.60
N GLY A 32 26.91 12.60 28.44
CA GLY A 32 26.99 12.68 29.90
C GLY A 32 27.21 14.07 30.51
N GLN A 33 27.23 15.13 29.69
CA GLN A 33 27.48 16.52 30.13
C GLN A 33 26.19 17.35 30.28
N LEU A 34 25.02 16.73 30.12
CA LEU A 34 23.73 17.42 30.19
C LEU A 34 23.27 17.59 31.63
N SER A 35 22.70 18.76 31.93
CA SER A 35 21.95 18.94 33.17
C SER A 35 20.67 18.08 33.16
N LEU A 36 20.14 17.79 34.35
CA LEU A 36 18.90 17.02 34.50
C LEU A 36 17.74 17.62 33.69
N GLU A 37 17.56 18.95 33.73
CA GLU A 37 16.51 19.65 32.97
C GLU A 37 16.66 19.45 31.46
N LYS A 38 17.90 19.51 30.94
CA LYS A 38 18.16 19.28 29.51
C LYS A 38 17.93 17.82 29.13
N MET A 39 18.30 16.88 30.01
CA MET A 39 18.05 15.46 29.80
C MET A 39 16.55 15.14 29.72
N MET A 40 15.74 15.78 30.57
CA MET A 40 14.28 15.67 30.51
C MET A 40 13.72 16.25 29.20
N ALA A 41 14.17 17.44 28.80
CA ALA A 41 13.74 18.07 27.55
C ALA A 41 14.10 17.21 26.32
N HIS A 42 15.31 16.66 26.28
CA HIS A 42 15.74 15.75 25.20
C HIS A 42 14.95 14.46 25.16
N PHE A 43 14.62 13.90 26.33
CA PHE A 43 13.77 12.72 26.42
C PHE A 43 12.36 12.98 25.87
N GLU A 44 11.74 14.10 26.24
CA GLU A 44 10.42 14.49 25.72
C GLU A 44 10.45 14.70 24.21
N GLU A 45 11.48 15.39 23.69
CA GLU A 45 11.67 15.59 22.26
C GLU A 45 11.86 14.24 21.54
N GLY A 46 12.71 13.36 22.08
CA GLY A 46 12.96 12.02 21.54
C GLY A 46 11.68 11.19 21.46
N MET A 47 10.86 11.19 22.51
CA MET A 47 9.56 10.52 22.52
C MET A 47 8.61 11.04 21.44
N ARG A 48 8.63 12.36 21.18
CA ARG A 48 7.83 12.96 20.10
C ARG A 48 8.33 12.49 18.73
N LEU A 49 9.64 12.46 18.52
CA LEU A 49 10.25 12.04 17.25
C LEU A 49 9.97 10.56 16.96
N VAL A 50 10.11 9.69 17.96
CA VAL A 50 9.76 8.26 17.85
C VAL A 50 8.32 8.08 17.36
N ARG A 51 7.36 8.81 17.96
CA ARG A 51 5.96 8.75 17.54
C ARG A 51 5.76 9.19 16.09
N VAL A 52 6.46 10.24 15.65
CA VAL A 52 6.41 10.71 14.25
C VAL A 52 6.95 9.63 13.30
N CYS A 53 8.11 9.05 13.61
CA CYS A 53 8.71 7.99 12.81
C CYS A 53 7.79 6.76 12.71
N SER A 54 7.28 6.27 13.84
CA SER A 54 6.36 5.14 13.88
C SER A 54 5.07 5.40 13.08
N ALA A 55 4.51 6.61 13.18
CA ALA A 55 3.31 6.97 12.43
C ALA A 55 3.56 6.93 10.91
N ARG A 56 4.73 7.38 10.44
CA ARG A 56 5.07 7.32 9.01
C ARG A 56 5.33 5.91 8.52
N LEU A 57 6.00 5.08 9.30
CA LEU A 57 6.20 3.67 8.95
C LEU A 57 4.85 2.94 8.81
N ASN A 58 3.93 3.16 9.75
CA ASN A 58 2.59 2.55 9.73
C ASN A 58 1.77 3.03 8.51
N GLU A 59 1.83 4.33 8.17
CA GLU A 59 1.17 4.86 6.97
C GLU A 59 1.70 4.19 5.69
N VAL A 60 3.01 3.98 5.59
CA VAL A 60 3.64 3.30 4.45
C VAL A 60 3.25 1.83 4.40
N GLU A 61 3.28 1.14 5.54
CA GLU A 61 2.87 -0.27 5.66
C GLU A 61 1.44 -0.48 5.19
N GLN A 62 0.49 0.32 5.67
CA GLN A 62 -0.92 0.26 5.24
C GLN A 62 -1.08 0.50 3.74
N LYS A 63 -0.27 1.40 3.17
CA LYS A 63 -0.31 1.68 1.74
C LYS A 63 0.22 0.49 0.93
N ILE A 64 1.29 -0.16 1.40
CA ILE A 64 1.83 -1.39 0.79
C ILE A 64 0.77 -2.49 0.83
N GLU A 65 0.13 -2.74 1.98
CA GLU A 65 -0.92 -3.75 2.09
C GLU A 65 -2.07 -3.51 1.10
N GLN A 66 -2.53 -2.28 0.96
CA GLN A 66 -3.60 -1.93 0.03
C GLN A 66 -3.19 -2.21 -1.43
N LEU A 67 -1.94 -1.92 -1.78
CA LEU A 67 -1.41 -2.18 -3.11
C LEU A 67 -1.29 -3.68 -3.40
N VAL A 68 -0.85 -4.47 -2.42
CA VAL A 68 -0.78 -5.94 -2.53
C VAL A 68 -2.17 -6.53 -2.71
N LYS A 69 -3.13 -6.19 -1.83
CA LYS A 69 -4.52 -6.65 -1.92
C LYS A 69 -5.16 -6.29 -3.27
N LYS A 70 -4.87 -5.10 -3.79
CA LYS A 70 -5.34 -4.69 -5.12
C LYS A 70 -4.70 -5.49 -6.26
N GLY A 71 -3.40 -5.82 -6.14
CA GLY A 71 -2.71 -6.68 -7.10
C GLY A 71 -3.25 -8.12 -7.09
N GLU A 72 -3.54 -8.67 -5.92
CA GLU A 72 -4.18 -9.98 -5.74
C GLU A 72 -5.61 -10.01 -6.29
N ALA A 73 -6.40 -8.97 -6.05
CA ALA A 73 -7.75 -8.84 -6.64
C ALA A 73 -7.72 -8.65 -8.17
N MET A 74 -6.57 -8.31 -8.74
CA MET A 74 -6.35 -8.26 -10.19
C MET A 74 -5.73 -9.55 -10.74
N ALA A 75 -5.48 -10.56 -9.90
CA ALA A 75 -5.15 -11.89 -10.38
C ALA A 75 -6.35 -12.44 -11.14
N ALA A 76 -6.14 -12.77 -12.42
CA ALA A 76 -7.19 -13.19 -13.33
C ALA A 76 -7.90 -14.44 -12.80
N GLU A 77 -9.24 -14.37 -12.72
CA GLU A 77 -10.07 -15.57 -12.64
C GLU A 77 -9.73 -16.48 -13.83
N PRO A 78 -9.71 -17.82 -13.66
CA PRO A 78 -9.59 -18.74 -14.76
C PRO A 78 -10.66 -18.40 -15.80
N PHE A 79 -10.22 -18.05 -17.01
CA PHE A 79 -11.15 -17.80 -18.10
C PHE A 79 -11.93 -19.08 -18.38
N ASP A 80 -13.23 -19.07 -18.07
CA ASP A 80 -14.14 -20.16 -18.41
C ASP A 80 -14.73 -19.90 -19.81
N PRO A 81 -14.25 -20.60 -20.86
CA PRO A 81 -14.78 -20.44 -22.21
C PRO A 81 -16.26 -20.87 -22.32
N GLY A 82 -16.82 -21.59 -21.35
CA GLY A 82 -18.23 -22.00 -21.33
C GLY A 82 -19.22 -20.90 -20.90
N SER A 83 -18.73 -19.77 -20.38
CA SER A 83 -19.56 -18.64 -19.90
C SER A 83 -19.77 -17.54 -20.94
N LEU A 84 -19.23 -17.70 -22.15
CA LEU A 84 -19.42 -16.75 -23.24
C LEU A 84 -20.88 -16.76 -23.72
N PRO A 85 -21.57 -15.59 -23.77
CA PRO A 85 -22.89 -15.51 -24.36
C PRO A 85 -22.79 -15.68 -25.89
N GLY A 86 -23.02 -16.91 -26.35
CA GLY A 86 -23.62 -17.20 -27.65
C GLY A 86 -22.68 -17.28 -28.86
N ASP A 87 -22.07 -18.45 -29.06
CA ASP A 87 -21.82 -18.98 -30.40
C ASP A 87 -22.86 -20.06 -30.72
N ALA A 88 -24.14 -19.66 -30.74
CA ALA A 88 -25.18 -20.46 -31.36
C ALA A 88 -25.00 -20.46 -32.89
N ALA A 89 -24.00 -21.16 -33.40
CA ALA A 89 -23.93 -21.58 -34.82
C ALA A 89 -22.73 -22.51 -35.08
N ALA A 90 -22.83 -23.78 -34.70
CA ALA A 90 -22.11 -24.85 -35.38
C ALA A 90 -23.10 -25.96 -35.77
N SER A 91 -23.77 -25.69 -36.89
CA SER A 91 -24.26 -26.65 -37.89
C SER A 91 -25.00 -27.89 -37.39
N GLU A 92 -26.33 -27.82 -37.51
CA GLU A 92 -27.18 -29.00 -37.76
C GLU A 92 -26.54 -29.89 -38.84
N VAL A 93 -26.15 -31.12 -38.50
CA VAL A 93 -26.10 -32.21 -39.47
C VAL A 93 -27.48 -32.87 -39.41
N ARG A 94 -28.35 -32.46 -40.33
CA ARG A 94 -29.61 -33.15 -40.61
C ARG A 94 -29.27 -34.36 -41.48
N ASP A 95 -29.17 -35.54 -40.87
CA ASP A 95 -29.38 -36.79 -41.60
C ASP A 95 -30.89 -36.90 -41.90
N GLY A 96 -31.27 -36.36 -43.05
CA GLY A 96 -32.62 -36.44 -43.59
C GLY A 96 -32.91 -37.84 -44.15
N ASP A 97 -33.91 -38.49 -43.56
CA ASP A 97 -34.67 -39.62 -44.09
C ASP A 97 -35.11 -39.38 -45.56
N ALA A 98 -34.81 -40.32 -46.46
CA ALA A 98 -35.47 -40.42 -47.76
C ALA A 98 -35.63 -41.89 -48.15
N ARG A 99 -36.83 -42.41 -47.90
CA ARG A 99 -37.33 -43.70 -48.38
C ARG A 99 -37.49 -43.73 -49.92
N GLY A 100 -37.23 -44.92 -50.48
CA GLY A 100 -38.05 -45.56 -51.54
C GLY A 100 -37.36 -45.81 -52.89
N PRO A 101 -37.93 -46.62 -53.82
CA PRO A 101 -38.98 -47.65 -53.67
C PRO A 101 -38.64 -49.02 -54.32
N MET A 102 -39.57 -49.97 -54.13
CA MET A 102 -39.78 -51.30 -54.72
C MET A 102 -38.97 -52.48 -54.15
#